data_AF-A0A1X7V3E5-F1
#
_entry.id   AF-A0A1X7V3E5-F1
#
_cell.length_a   1.000
_cell.length_b   1.000
_cell.length_c   1.000
_cell.angle_alpha   90.00
_cell.angle_beta   90.00
_cell.angle_gamma   90.00
#
_symmetry.space_group_name_H-M   'P 1'
#
loop_
_entity.id
_entity.type
_entity.pdbx_description
1 polymer ?
#
loop_
_entity_poly.entity_id
_entity_poly.type
_entity_poly.pdbx_seq_one_letter_code
_entity_poly.pdbx_strand_id
1 'polypeptide(L)'
;MKPQVIPESSISEILDMDDGVTVNLNPSKVVSVEPPSAVGTGLVQDVTLSDGDNTINLSVWDGNTNKFEVLQVYKFVHPFVSGYQKFNFFSPK
;
A
#
# COMPACT_ATOMS: atom_id res chain seq x y z
N MET A 1 -14.58 8.16 17.84
CA MET A 1 -14.29 8.98 16.64
C MET A 1 -14.81 8.24 15.43
N LYS A 2 -15.46 8.92 14.47
CA LYS A 2 -15.78 8.29 13.18
C LYS A 2 -14.49 8.19 12.36
N PRO A 3 -14.20 7.09 11.65
CA PRO A 3 -13.07 7.03 10.74
C PRO A 3 -13.22 8.15 9.70
N GLN A 4 -12.24 9.05 9.61
CA GLN A 4 -12.21 10.08 8.59
C GLN A 4 -11.62 9.44 7.34
N VAL A 5 -12.46 9.25 6.31
CA VAL A 5 -12.00 8.80 5.00
C VAL A 5 -11.66 10.04 4.17
N ILE A 6 -10.40 10.19 3.79
CA ILE A 6 -9.98 11.27 2.89
C ILE A 6 -10.29 10.83 1.44
N PRO A 7 -11.07 11.60 0.67
CA PRO A 7 -11.38 11.25 -0.70
C PRO A 7 -10.22 11.57 -1.66
N GLU A 8 -10.05 10.72 -2.68
CA GLU A 8 -9.29 10.97 -3.92
C GLU A 8 -7.88 11.55 -3.73
N SER A 9 -7.07 10.90 -2.89
CA SER A 9 -5.70 11.30 -2.60
C SER A 9 -4.70 10.79 -3.64
N SER A 10 -3.70 11.61 -3.98
CA SER A 10 -2.54 11.16 -4.78
C SER A 10 -1.54 10.37 -3.92
N ILE A 11 -0.58 9.70 -4.57
CA ILE A 11 0.50 9.04 -3.82
C ILE A 11 1.36 10.08 -3.10
N SER A 12 1.64 11.22 -3.74
CA SER A 12 2.40 12.31 -3.11
C SER A 12 1.74 12.80 -1.81
N GLU A 13 0.42 12.97 -1.80
CA GLU A 13 -0.31 13.40 -0.60
C GLU A 13 -0.25 12.33 0.50
N ILE A 14 -0.35 11.06 0.14
CA ILE A 14 -0.30 9.94 1.11
C ILE A 14 1.08 9.82 1.77
N LEU A 15 2.15 10.13 1.04
CA LEU A 15 3.51 10.11 1.60
C LEU A 15 3.71 11.11 2.74
N ASP A 16 2.90 12.19 2.75
CA ASP A 16 2.92 13.23 3.79
C ASP A 16 1.83 13.01 4.86
N MET A 17 1.04 11.93 4.79
CA MET A 17 -0.04 11.64 5.74
C MET A 17 0.45 10.91 6.99
N ASP A 18 -0.24 11.17 8.10
CA ASP A 18 -0.06 10.42 9.33
C ASP A 18 -0.56 8.97 9.20
N ASP A 19 0.10 8.07 9.92
CA ASP A 19 -0.36 6.72 10.18
C ASP A 19 -1.77 6.73 10.82
N GLY A 20 -2.59 5.74 10.48
CA GLY A 20 -3.94 5.67 11.06
C GLY A 20 -5.05 6.18 10.14
N VAL A 21 -4.69 6.83 9.03
CA VAL A 21 -5.65 7.46 8.13
C VAL A 21 -6.17 6.46 7.10
N THR A 22 -7.47 6.50 6.81
CA THR A 22 -8.07 5.77 5.70
C THR A 22 -8.28 6.73 4.53
N VAL A 23 -7.88 6.33 3.33
CA VAL A 23 -7.96 7.17 2.13
C VAL A 23 -8.68 6.45 0.99
N ASN A 24 -9.15 7.18 0.00
CA ASN A 24 -9.44 6.65 -1.32
C ASN A 24 -8.34 7.11 -2.26
N LEU A 25 -7.56 6.18 -2.81
CA LEU A 25 -6.45 6.51 -3.70
C LEU A 25 -6.98 6.82 -5.10
N ASN A 26 -6.40 7.84 -5.73
CA ASN A 26 -6.58 8.08 -7.16
C ASN A 26 -6.18 6.86 -7.98
N PRO A 27 -6.77 6.63 -9.16
CA PRO A 27 -6.40 5.50 -10.01
C PRO A 27 -4.88 5.43 -10.20
N SER A 28 -4.28 4.33 -9.76
CA SER A 28 -2.83 4.16 -9.72
C SER A 28 -2.43 2.90 -10.45
N LYS A 29 -1.27 2.95 -11.13
CA LYS A 29 -0.74 1.84 -11.91
C LYS A 29 0.02 0.89 -11.00
N VAL A 30 -0.23 -0.41 -11.15
CA VAL A 30 0.58 -1.46 -10.53
C VAL A 30 1.86 -1.62 -11.33
N VAL A 31 3.01 -1.43 -10.70
CA VAL A 31 4.33 -1.54 -11.35
C VAL A 31 5.09 -2.80 -10.92
N SER A 32 4.77 -3.38 -9.77
CA SER A 32 5.27 -4.68 -9.33
C SER A 32 4.24 -5.40 -8.47
N VAL A 33 4.26 -6.73 -8.53
CA VAL A 33 3.45 -7.62 -7.69
C VAL A 33 4.35 -8.76 -7.24
N GLU A 34 4.62 -8.83 -5.94
CA GLU A 34 5.33 -9.97 -5.36
C GLU A 34 4.40 -11.18 -5.22
N PRO A 35 4.92 -12.42 -5.21
CA PRO A 35 4.13 -13.58 -4.85
C PRO A 35 3.58 -13.46 -3.42
N PRO A 36 2.34 -13.91 -3.13
CA PRO A 36 1.84 -13.94 -1.77
C PRO A 36 2.71 -14.83 -0.88
N SER A 37 2.96 -14.36 0.35
CA SER A 37 3.78 -15.04 1.36
C SER A 37 2.98 -15.24 2.64
N ALA A 38 3.15 -16.40 3.26
CA ALA A 38 2.51 -16.70 4.54
C ALA A 38 3.31 -16.06 5.68
N VAL A 39 2.62 -15.32 6.54
CA VAL A 39 3.14 -14.74 7.78
C VAL A 39 2.34 -15.28 8.97
N GLY A 40 2.82 -15.01 10.19
CA GLY A 40 2.23 -15.61 11.41
C GLY A 40 0.74 -15.33 11.63
N THR A 41 0.17 -14.31 10.97
CA THR A 41 -1.23 -13.89 11.11
C THR A 41 -2.08 -14.09 9.84
N GLY A 42 -1.51 -14.54 8.72
CA GLY A 42 -2.25 -14.64 7.47
C GLY A 42 -1.37 -14.70 6.22
N LEU A 43 -1.97 -14.43 5.06
CA LEU A 43 -1.25 -14.33 3.79
C LEU A 43 -1.12 -12.85 3.40
N VAL A 44 0.09 -12.41 3.06
CA VAL A 44 0.36 -11.04 2.62
C VAL A 44 1.02 -11.03 1.25
N GLN A 45 0.63 -10.09 0.42
CA GLN A 45 1.21 -9.83 -0.89
C GLN A 45 1.57 -8.36 -1.00
N ASP A 46 2.83 -8.06 -1.32
CA ASP A 46 3.26 -6.68 -1.55
C ASP A 46 3.07 -6.30 -3.02
N VAL A 47 2.44 -5.14 -3.24
CA VAL A 47 2.16 -4.57 -4.55
C VAL A 47 2.70 -3.16 -4.60
N THR A 48 3.56 -2.85 -5.58
CA THR A 48 4.05 -1.49 -5.77
C THR A 48 3.13 -0.73 -6.70
N LEU A 49 2.64 0.42 -6.22
CA LEU A 49 1.78 1.34 -6.95
C LEU A 49 2.58 2.56 -7.41
N SER A 50 2.20 3.13 -8.55
CA SER A 50 2.75 4.39 -9.06
C SER A 50 1.68 5.27 -9.67
N ASP A 51 1.83 6.58 -9.46
CA ASP A 51 1.07 7.64 -10.12
C ASP A 51 1.85 8.28 -11.29
N GLY A 52 3.05 7.75 -11.59
CA GLY A 52 3.96 8.26 -12.62
C GLY A 52 5.20 8.95 -12.03
N ASP A 53 5.02 9.69 -10.93
CA ASP A 53 6.08 10.48 -10.29
C ASP A 53 6.55 9.85 -8.98
N ASN A 54 5.63 9.21 -8.24
CA ASN A 54 5.87 8.63 -6.93
C ASN A 54 5.50 7.14 -6.92
N THR A 55 5.98 6.46 -5.87
CA THR A 55 5.64 5.06 -5.62
C THR A 55 5.39 4.79 -4.14
N ILE A 56 4.46 3.88 -3.86
CA ILE A 56 4.20 3.32 -2.52
C ILE A 56 4.05 1.81 -2.62
N ASN A 57 4.26 1.12 -1.51
CA ASN A 57 3.92 -0.28 -1.37
C ASN A 57 2.56 -0.43 -0.71
N LEU A 58 1.69 -1.23 -1.32
CA LEU A 58 0.44 -1.68 -0.79
C LEU A 58 0.61 -3.13 -0.31
N SER A 59 0.47 -3.36 0.99
CA SER A 59 0.38 -4.71 1.54
C SER A 59 -1.07 -5.21 1.47
N VAL A 60 -1.28 -6.25 0.66
CA VAL A 60 -2.58 -6.84 0.37
C VAL A 60 -2.73 -8.12 1.17
N TRP A 61 -3.81 -8.24 1.94
CA TRP A 61 -4.00 -9.35 2.88
C TRP A 61 -5.06 -10.36 2.41
N ASP A 62 -4.79 -11.62 2.74
CA ASP A 62 -5.69 -12.77 2.68
C ASP A 62 -6.46 -12.88 1.36
N GLY A 63 -7.80 -12.85 1.41
CA GLY A 63 -8.68 -13.02 0.25
C GLY A 63 -8.57 -11.92 -0.80
N ASN A 64 -7.73 -10.91 -0.61
CA ASN A 64 -7.42 -9.89 -1.61
C ASN A 64 -6.14 -10.15 -2.39
N THR A 65 -5.32 -11.11 -1.95
CA THR A 65 -4.13 -11.54 -2.70
C THR A 65 -4.50 -12.10 -4.08
N ASN A 66 -3.55 -12.03 -5.02
CA ASN A 66 -3.67 -12.49 -6.42
C ASN A 66 -4.74 -11.78 -7.27
N LYS A 67 -5.14 -10.55 -6.91
CA LYS A 67 -6.13 -9.77 -7.68
C LYS A 67 -5.52 -8.69 -8.58
N PHE A 68 -4.21 -8.49 -8.51
CA PHE A 68 -3.52 -7.41 -9.19
C PHE A 68 -2.62 -7.94 -10.30
N GLU A 69 -2.64 -7.25 -11.44
CA GLU A 69 -1.79 -7.51 -12.58
C GLU A 69 -0.85 -6.33 -12.84
N VAL A 70 0.39 -6.62 -13.20
CA VAL A 70 1.39 -5.60 -13.51
C VAL A 70 0.97 -4.82 -14.75
N LEU A 71 1.23 -3.50 -14.74
CA LEU A 71 0.86 -2.50 -15.73
C LEU A 71 -0.62 -2.12 -15.79
N GLN A 72 -1.49 -2.75 -15.00
CA GLN A 72 -2.90 -2.37 -14.91
C GLN A 72 -3.12 -1.21 -13.93
N VAL A 73 -4.18 -0.44 -14.15
CA VAL A 73 -4.57 0.70 -13.32
C VAL A 73 -5.81 0.32 -12.52
N TYR A 74 -5.76 0.53 -11.20
CA TYR A 74 -6.87 0.22 -10.30
C TYR A 74 -7.25 1.42 -9.46
N LYS A 75 -8.54 1.48 -9.07
CA LYS A 75 -9.04 2.38 -8.04
C LYS A 75 -9.04 1.64 -6.70
N PHE A 76 -8.40 2.24 -5.69
CA PHE A 76 -8.32 1.64 -4.36
C PHE A 76 -9.21 2.41 -3.40
N VAL A 77 -10.13 1.69 -2.77
CA VAL A 77 -11.14 2.28 -1.89
C VAL A 77 -10.89 1.80 -0.47
N HIS A 78 -10.76 2.76 0.46
CA HIS A 78 -10.41 2.53 1.85
C HIS A 78 -9.07 1.81 2.17
N PRO A 79 -7.96 1.97 1.42
CA PRO A 79 -6.64 1.63 1.97
C PRO A 79 -6.34 2.43 3.25
N PHE A 80 -5.60 1.79 4.16
CA PHE A 80 -5.14 2.37 5.41
C PHE A 80 -3.66 2.75 5.30
N VAL A 81 -3.34 3.99 5.65
CA VAL A 81 -1.97 4.52 5.64
C VAL A 81 -1.24 4.03 6.88
N SER A 82 -0.07 3.43 6.65
CA SER A 82 0.84 3.00 7.69
C SER A 82 2.27 3.25 7.25
N GLY A 83 3.00 3.98 8.07
CA GLY A 83 4.42 4.22 7.94
C GLY A 83 5.17 2.95 8.29
N TYR A 84 5.64 2.25 7.27
CA TYR A 84 6.65 1.21 7.48
C TYR A 84 7.98 1.90 7.81
N GLN A 85 8.33 1.99 9.09
CA GLN A 85 9.73 2.22 9.45
C GLN A 85 10.53 1.02 8.92
N LYS A 86 11.40 1.24 7.92
CA LYS A 86 12.49 0.31 7.65
C LYS A 86 13.29 0.20 8.95
N PHE A 87 13.10 -0.89 9.69
CA PHE A 87 14.03 -1.26 10.75
C PHE A 87 15.39 -1.43 10.10
N ASN A 88 16.24 -0.42 10.20
CA ASN A 88 17.66 -0.55 9.89
C ASN A 88 18.23 -1.52 10.92
N PHE A 89 18.32 -2.80 10.58
CA PHE A 89 19.12 -3.75 11.33
C PHE A 89 20.59 -3.34 11.18
N PHE A 90 21.05 -2.46 12.07
CA PHE A 90 22.48 -2.34 12.33
C PHE A 90 22.91 -3.61 13.06
N SER A 91 23.56 -4.53 12.34
CA SER A 91 24.35 -5.59 12.97
C SER A 91 25.62 -4.96 13.52
N PRO A 92 25.86 -4.91 14.84
CA PRO A 92 27.16 -4.54 15.36
C PRO A 92 28.18 -5.60 14.95
N LYS A 93 29.32 -5.15 14.42
CA LYS A 93 30.50 -5.99 14.15
C LYS A 93 31.11 -6.52 15.43
#